data_AF-A0A8I1TVK1-F1
#
_entry.id   AF-A0A8I1TVK1-F1
#
_cell.length_a   1.000
_cell.length_b   1.000
_cell.length_c   1.000
_cell.angle_alpha   90.00
_cell.angle_beta   90.00
_cell.angle_gamma   90.00
#
_symmetry.space_group_name_H-M   'P 1'
#
loop_
_entity.id
_entity.type
_entity.pdbx_description
1 polymer ?
#
loop_
_entity_poly.entity_id
_entity_poly.type
_entity_poly.pdbx_seq_one_letter_code
_entity_poly.pdbx_strand_id
1 'polypeptide(L)'
;MAEENQDKFSLPLAGVATLLALAGAVFFYQSPLKTSRPIDQEAEKKVASHTRVQSRLWQDPFEAVETHRLQKREHHNLEKAYGENSPDFRSTSFEDLIENIKAAGGPSRFRILPVFVDGSPYANGMESRLKDRYAVVSALGAAGYMPESGEYIRYFSWPYSLSGSKTKTNMIIPVERFLPDANTRMLWNEPDVLILWLKDQDFGDGKPLELMNKLIGHLKTELGEAEIKSLSTNNLPNLPDSPTMTLWLRSPGKWRNVWQAGRYRMSFGLVWNR
;
A
#
# COMPACT_ATOMS: atom_id res chain seq x y z
N MET A 1 -64.44 51.53 -10.08
CA MET A 1 -64.72 50.16 -9.60
C MET A 1 -63.81 49.23 -10.37
N ALA A 2 -62.81 48.65 -9.70
CA ALA A 2 -61.93 47.64 -10.27
C ALA A 2 -62.18 46.35 -9.47
N GLU A 3 -62.71 45.32 -10.12
CA GLU A 3 -62.82 43.99 -9.54
C GLU A 3 -61.47 43.27 -9.67
N GLU A 4 -60.91 42.91 -8.52
CA GLU A 4 -59.73 42.08 -8.39
C GLU A 4 -60.15 40.60 -8.53
N ASN A 5 -59.72 39.94 -9.60
CA ASN A 5 -59.94 38.51 -9.78
C ASN A 5 -58.73 37.75 -9.20
N GLN A 6 -58.93 37.11 -8.05
CA GLN A 6 -57.89 36.28 -7.42
C GLN A 6 -57.94 34.86 -8.01
N ASP A 7 -56.96 34.55 -8.86
CA ASP A 7 -56.74 33.21 -9.40
C ASP A 7 -56.32 32.25 -8.28
N LYS A 8 -57.25 31.35 -7.92
CA LYS A 8 -57.00 30.26 -6.97
C LYS A 8 -56.21 29.16 -7.67
N PHE A 9 -54.90 29.11 -7.45
CA PHE A 9 -54.05 27.98 -7.83
C PHE A 9 -54.47 26.72 -7.05
N SER A 10 -55.30 25.87 -7.66
CA SER A 10 -55.61 24.53 -7.16
C SER A 10 -54.50 23.56 -7.59
N LEU A 11 -53.45 23.46 -6.79
CA LEU A 11 -52.47 22.40 -6.98
C LEU A 11 -53.17 21.06 -6.72
N PRO A 12 -53.11 20.09 -7.66
CA PRO A 12 -53.71 18.78 -7.45
C PRO A 12 -52.99 18.11 -6.28
N LEU A 13 -53.64 18.07 -5.13
CA LEU A 13 -53.08 17.57 -3.86
C LEU A 13 -52.49 16.16 -4.02
N ALA A 14 -53.10 15.34 -4.88
CA ALA A 14 -52.62 14.01 -5.24
C ALA A 14 -51.23 14.02 -5.92
N GLY A 15 -50.95 15.01 -6.77
CA GLY A 15 -49.65 15.16 -7.44
C GLY A 15 -48.54 15.55 -6.46
N VAL A 16 -48.84 16.49 -5.55
CA VAL A 16 -47.90 16.92 -4.50
C VAL A 16 -47.61 15.77 -3.53
N ALA A 17 -48.63 15.01 -3.13
CA ALA A 17 -48.47 13.85 -2.27
C ALA A 17 -47.61 12.75 -2.94
N THR A 18 -47.78 12.54 -4.25
CA THR A 18 -47.00 11.58 -5.03
C THR A 18 -45.53 11.98 -5.11
N LEU A 19 -45.24 13.27 -5.34
CA LEU A 19 -43.86 13.79 -5.35
C LEU A 19 -43.19 13.68 -3.98
N LEU A 20 -43.92 13.97 -2.90
CA LEU A 20 -43.42 13.79 -1.53
C LEU A 20 -43.15 12.32 -1.19
N ALA A 21 -44.01 11.41 -1.64
CA ALA A 21 -43.82 9.98 -1.45
C ALA A 21 -42.58 9.46 -2.21
N LEU A 22 -42.37 9.91 -3.45
CA LEU A 22 -41.18 9.58 -4.24
C LEU A 22 -39.90 10.13 -3.61
N ALA A 23 -39.92 11.39 -3.17
CA ALA A 23 -38.78 12.00 -2.48
C ALA A 23 -38.46 11.28 -1.15
N GLY A 24 -39.50 10.96 -0.37
CA GLY A 24 -39.36 10.20 0.88
C GLY A 24 -38.81 8.80 0.66
N ALA A 25 -39.25 8.11 -0.40
CA ALA A 25 -38.75 6.79 -0.78
C ALA A 25 -37.25 6.84 -1.12
N VAL A 26 -36.80 7.83 -1.90
CA VAL A 26 -35.38 8.01 -2.23
C VAL A 26 -34.54 8.26 -0.98
N PHE A 27 -35.02 9.10 -0.05
CA PHE A 27 -34.33 9.34 1.22
C PHE A 27 -34.25 8.10 2.12
N PHE A 28 -35.29 7.27 2.18
CA PHE A 28 -35.29 6.04 2.97
C PHE A 28 -34.41 4.92 2.36
N TYR A 29 -34.40 4.81 1.02
CA TYR A 29 -33.67 3.73 0.32
C TYR A 29 -32.14 3.93 0.29
N GLN A 30 -31.65 5.14 0.59
CA GLN A 30 -30.22 5.42 0.69
C GLN A 30 -29.56 4.90 1.98
N SER A 31 -30.29 4.15 2.82
CA SER A 31 -29.68 3.45 3.94
C SER A 31 -28.61 2.47 3.42
N PRO A 32 -27.32 2.62 3.78
CA PRO A 32 -26.27 1.76 3.25
C PRO A 32 -26.58 0.31 3.59
N LEU A 33 -26.40 -0.57 2.61
CA LEU A 33 -26.66 -2.01 2.74
C LEU A 33 -25.84 -2.56 3.91
N LYS A 34 -26.49 -2.74 5.07
CA LYS A 34 -25.88 -3.40 6.22
C LYS A 34 -25.68 -4.85 5.85
N THR A 35 -24.43 -5.23 5.60
CA THR A 35 -24.12 -6.61 5.25
C THR A 35 -24.44 -7.50 6.45
N SER A 36 -25.32 -8.50 6.27
CA SER A 36 -25.66 -9.49 7.32
C SER A 36 -24.55 -10.51 7.57
N ARG A 37 -23.39 -10.36 6.92
CA ARG A 37 -22.23 -11.19 7.24
C ARG A 37 -21.77 -10.74 8.63
N PRO A 38 -21.71 -11.62 9.63
CA PRO A 38 -21.06 -11.30 10.88
C PRO A 38 -19.61 -11.00 10.52
N ILE A 39 -19.28 -9.72 10.38
CA ILE A 39 -17.89 -9.30 10.38
C ILE A 39 -17.52 -9.45 11.85
N ASP A 40 -16.63 -10.39 12.14
CA ASP A 40 -16.08 -10.53 13.48
C ASP A 40 -15.43 -9.20 13.85
N GLN A 41 -16.15 -8.35 14.58
CA GLN A 41 -15.64 -7.06 15.08
C GLN A 41 -14.37 -7.29 15.92
N GLU A 42 -14.23 -8.48 16.51
CA GLU A 42 -13.01 -8.92 17.18
C GLU A 42 -11.84 -9.17 16.21
N ALA A 43 -12.09 -9.70 15.01
CA ALA A 43 -11.06 -9.86 13.99
C ALA A 43 -10.60 -8.51 13.44
N GLU A 44 -11.54 -7.56 13.23
CA GLU A 44 -11.20 -6.18 12.88
C GLU A 44 -10.38 -5.51 13.99
N LYS A 45 -10.78 -5.64 15.26
CA LYS A 45 -10.01 -5.11 16.41
C LYS A 45 -8.63 -5.76 16.54
N LYS A 46 -8.47 -7.04 16.22
CA LYS A 46 -7.17 -7.75 16.24
C LYS A 46 -6.23 -7.26 15.13
N VAL A 47 -6.78 -6.90 13.97
CA VAL A 47 -6.00 -6.35 12.84
C VAL A 47 -5.73 -4.86 13.04
N ALA A 48 -6.66 -4.11 13.63
CA ALA A 48 -6.55 -2.68 13.93
C ALA A 48 -5.61 -2.41 15.11
N SER A 49 -4.32 -2.75 14.95
CA SER A 49 -3.26 -2.18 15.77
C SER A 49 -2.93 -0.77 15.28
N HIS A 50 -2.26 0.05 16.10
CA HIS A 50 -1.86 1.43 15.77
C HIS A 50 -1.07 1.54 14.47
N THR A 51 -0.38 0.46 14.08
CA THR A 51 0.49 0.42 12.90
C THR A 51 -0.02 -0.50 11.80
N ARG A 52 -1.15 -1.20 12.00
CA ARG A 52 -1.72 -2.16 11.05
C ARG A 52 -3.05 -1.66 10.51
N VAL A 53 -3.16 -1.71 9.19
CA VAL A 53 -4.31 -1.25 8.42
C VAL A 53 -4.87 -2.44 7.66
N GLN A 54 -6.16 -2.71 7.83
CA GLN A 54 -6.82 -3.75 7.03
C GLN A 54 -6.78 -3.35 5.56
N SER A 55 -6.22 -4.24 4.75
CA SER A 55 -6.03 -4.01 3.32
C SER A 55 -5.93 -5.36 2.64
N ARG A 56 -6.81 -5.60 1.67
CA ARG A 56 -6.70 -6.79 0.82
C ARG A 56 -5.56 -6.59 -0.19
N LEU A 57 -4.96 -7.68 -0.67
CA LEU A 57 -3.89 -7.62 -1.69
C LEU A 57 -4.30 -6.91 -2.98
N TRP A 58 -5.59 -6.88 -3.31
CA TRP A 58 -6.15 -6.23 -4.50
C TRP A 58 -6.66 -4.79 -4.23
N GLN A 59 -6.56 -4.30 -3.00
CA GLN A 59 -6.94 -2.94 -2.65
C GLN A 59 -5.75 -1.99 -2.84
N ASP A 60 -6.04 -0.71 -3.05
CA ASP A 60 -5.01 0.31 -3.11
C ASP A 60 -4.42 0.58 -1.70
N PRO A 61 -3.08 0.57 -1.55
CA PRO A 61 -2.45 0.76 -0.24
C PRO A 61 -2.66 2.16 0.33
N PHE A 62 -2.76 3.20 -0.49
CA PHE A 62 -3.03 4.57 -0.03
C PHE A 62 -4.48 4.76 0.37
N GLU A 63 -5.42 4.21 -0.41
CA GLU A 63 -6.84 4.26 -0.09
C GLU A 63 -7.12 3.56 1.24
N ALA A 64 -6.58 2.34 1.42
CA ALA A 64 -6.74 1.58 2.66
C ALA A 64 -6.25 2.37 3.89
N VAL A 65 -5.08 3.00 3.78
CA VAL A 65 -4.50 3.81 4.87
C VAL A 65 -5.33 5.06 5.13
N GLU A 66 -5.80 5.77 4.10
CA GLU A 66 -6.60 6.98 4.30
C GLU A 66 -7.96 6.66 4.91
N THR A 67 -8.64 5.60 4.45
CA THR A 67 -9.90 5.12 5.04
C THR A 67 -9.71 4.78 6.52
N HIS A 68 -8.65 4.02 6.86
CA HIS A 68 -8.36 3.68 8.25
C HIS A 68 -8.09 4.92 9.11
N ARG A 69 -7.34 5.91 8.60
CA ARG A 69 -7.07 7.16 9.32
C ARG A 69 -8.32 8.00 9.52
N LEU A 70 -9.22 8.03 8.54
CA LEU A 70 -10.51 8.72 8.67
C LEU A 70 -11.39 8.04 9.72
N GLN A 71 -11.55 6.71 9.65
CA GLN A 71 -12.28 5.94 10.65
C GLN A 71 -11.73 6.17 12.06
N LYS A 72 -10.42 6.08 12.24
CA LYS A 72 -9.77 6.31 13.54
C LYS A 72 -10.01 7.73 14.07
N ARG A 73 -10.01 8.73 13.19
CA ARG A 73 -10.34 10.13 13.57
C ARG A 73 -11.79 10.26 14.00
N GLU A 74 -12.73 9.69 13.25
CA GLU A 74 -14.16 9.71 13.59
C GLU A 74 -14.40 9.03 14.95
N HIS A 75 -13.84 7.83 15.15
CA HIS A 75 -13.93 7.12 16.43
C HIS A 75 -13.35 7.94 17.60
N HIS A 76 -12.17 8.52 17.43
CA HIS A 76 -11.54 9.36 18.46
C HIS A 76 -12.38 10.62 18.75
N ASN A 77 -12.97 11.25 17.72
CA ASN A 77 -13.84 12.42 17.90
C ASN A 77 -15.12 12.06 18.66
N LEU A 78 -15.70 10.88 18.39
CA LEU A 78 -16.85 10.36 19.11
C LEU A 78 -16.50 10.07 20.57
N GLU A 79 -15.43 9.33 20.84
CA GLU A 79 -14.98 9.02 22.22
C GLU A 79 -14.72 10.28 23.03
N LYS A 80 -14.06 11.28 22.42
CA LYS A 80 -13.84 12.59 23.04
C LYS A 80 -15.15 13.32 23.34
N ALA A 81 -16.14 13.24 22.45
CA ALA A 81 -17.46 13.82 22.68
C ALA A 81 -18.23 13.13 23.83
N TYR A 82 -17.98 11.83 24.04
CA TYR A 82 -18.53 11.06 25.16
C TYR A 82 -17.72 11.17 26.47
N GLY A 83 -16.66 11.99 26.49
CA GLY A 83 -15.86 12.25 27.69
C GLY A 83 -14.95 11.08 28.10
N GLU A 84 -14.70 10.15 27.19
CA GLU A 84 -13.79 9.03 27.42
C GLU A 84 -12.35 9.47 27.12
N ASN A 85 -11.40 9.10 27.99
CA ASN A 85 -9.98 9.37 27.77
C ASN A 85 -9.47 8.40 26.70
N SER A 86 -9.69 8.72 25.43
CA SER A 86 -9.19 7.93 24.32
C SER A 86 -7.66 8.05 24.24
N PRO A 87 -6.94 6.96 23.93
CA PRO A 87 -5.51 7.03 23.69
C PRO A 87 -5.23 8.00 22.53
N ASP A 88 -4.26 8.89 22.73
CA ASP A 88 -3.88 9.94 21.76
C ASP A 88 -3.86 9.39 20.33
N PHE A 89 -4.45 10.13 19.39
CA PHE A 89 -4.25 9.98 17.95
C PHE A 89 -2.79 10.30 17.60
N ARG A 90 -1.85 9.46 18.04
CA ARG A 90 -0.43 9.58 17.71
C ARG A 90 -0.25 9.20 16.25
N SER A 91 0.42 10.07 15.49
CA SER A 91 0.94 9.72 14.18
C SER A 91 1.98 8.62 14.35
N THR A 92 1.75 7.46 13.75
CA THR A 92 2.69 6.34 13.77
C THR A 92 4.02 6.76 13.14
N SER A 93 5.10 6.80 13.92
CA SER A 93 6.44 7.07 13.41
C SER A 93 7.06 5.82 12.76
N PHE A 94 8.18 5.98 12.07
CA PHE A 94 8.89 4.83 11.51
C PHE A 94 9.53 3.97 12.62
N GLU A 95 10.08 4.58 13.67
CA GLU A 95 10.55 3.87 14.86
C GLU A 95 9.46 2.98 15.45
N ASP A 96 8.25 3.53 15.68
CA ASP A 96 7.12 2.77 16.22
C ASP A 96 6.83 1.54 15.34
N LEU A 97 6.89 1.68 14.02
CA LEU A 97 6.67 0.58 13.09
C LEU A 97 7.72 -0.51 13.26
N ILE A 98 9.00 -0.14 13.36
CA ILE A 98 10.11 -1.09 13.52
C ILE A 98 10.07 -1.76 14.89
N GLU A 99 9.82 -1.01 15.96
CA GLU A 99 9.65 -1.56 17.31
C GLU A 99 8.50 -2.57 17.36
N ASN A 100 7.35 -2.26 16.75
CA ASN A 100 6.22 -3.19 16.65
C ASN A 100 6.56 -4.47 15.87
N ILE A 101 7.41 -4.37 14.85
CA ILE A 101 7.90 -5.55 14.11
C ILE A 101 8.84 -6.39 14.98
N LYS A 102 9.80 -5.75 15.66
CA LYS A 102 10.77 -6.42 16.54
C LYS A 102 10.07 -7.08 17.73
N ALA A 103 9.10 -6.41 18.35
CA ALA A 103 8.28 -6.95 19.44
C ALA A 103 7.45 -8.17 19.02
N ALA A 104 7.04 -8.25 17.74
CA ALA A 104 6.37 -9.41 17.17
C ALA A 104 7.33 -10.56 16.78
N GLY A 105 8.60 -10.51 17.18
CA GLY A 105 9.62 -11.50 16.84
C GLY A 105 10.21 -11.34 15.44
N GLY A 106 10.07 -10.16 14.82
CA GLY A 106 10.67 -9.85 13.53
C GLY A 106 12.21 -9.78 13.59
N PRO A 107 12.89 -9.87 12.44
CA PRO A 107 14.34 -9.85 12.39
C PRO A 107 14.91 -8.47 12.70
N SER A 108 16.19 -8.44 13.05
CA SER A 108 16.97 -7.22 13.27
C SER A 108 17.61 -6.65 12.00
N ARG A 109 17.13 -7.02 10.81
CA ARG A 109 17.69 -6.52 9.55
C ARG A 109 16.61 -6.46 8.49
N PHE A 110 16.50 -5.29 7.85
CA PHE A 110 15.52 -5.00 6.81
C PHE A 110 16.21 -4.54 5.52
N ARG A 111 15.65 -4.96 4.37
CA ARG A 111 15.94 -4.38 3.06
C ARG A 111 14.78 -3.45 2.68
N ILE A 112 15.04 -2.16 2.59
CA ILE A 112 14.01 -1.18 2.19
C ILE A 112 14.03 -1.05 0.66
N LEU A 113 12.85 -1.18 0.04
CA LEU A 113 12.65 -0.96 -1.38
C LEU A 113 11.58 0.13 -1.58
N PRO A 114 11.97 1.37 -1.91
CA PRO A 114 11.01 2.39 -2.29
C PRO A 114 10.42 2.08 -3.67
N VAL A 115 9.11 2.09 -3.77
CA VAL A 115 8.37 1.91 -5.02
C VAL A 115 7.55 3.15 -5.30
N PHE A 116 7.89 3.78 -6.42
CA PHE A 116 7.24 4.98 -6.92
C PHE A 116 6.07 4.61 -7.81
N VAL A 117 4.92 5.22 -7.54
CA VAL A 117 3.68 4.94 -8.24
C VAL A 117 2.89 6.22 -8.51
N ASP A 118 1.97 6.15 -9.48
CA ASP A 118 1.09 7.28 -9.78
C ASP A 118 0.17 7.60 -8.58
N GLY A 119 0.30 8.77 -7.97
CA GLY A 119 -0.54 9.26 -6.87
C GLY A 119 -1.77 10.06 -7.28
N SER A 120 -2.15 10.04 -8.56
CA SER A 120 -3.40 10.63 -9.06
C SER A 120 -4.63 10.11 -8.27
N PRO A 121 -5.57 11.00 -7.90
CA PRO A 121 -6.80 10.61 -7.19
C PRO A 121 -7.87 10.01 -8.12
N TYR A 122 -7.61 9.95 -9.43
CA TYR A 122 -8.57 9.44 -10.41
C TYR A 122 -8.43 7.92 -10.62
N ALA A 123 -9.47 7.30 -11.17
CA ALA A 123 -9.54 5.85 -11.39
C ALA A 123 -8.34 5.29 -12.17
N ASN A 124 -7.81 6.04 -13.15
CA ASN A 124 -6.64 5.61 -13.91
C ASN A 124 -5.39 5.47 -13.03
N GLY A 125 -5.20 6.39 -12.08
CA GLY A 125 -4.11 6.33 -11.12
C GLY A 125 -4.27 5.14 -10.19
N MET A 126 -5.48 4.93 -9.66
CA MET A 126 -5.82 3.76 -8.85
C MET A 126 -5.48 2.45 -9.60
N GLU A 127 -5.91 2.32 -10.85
CA GLU A 127 -5.67 1.13 -11.67
C GLU A 127 -4.17 0.93 -11.94
N SER A 128 -3.42 2.00 -12.22
CA SER A 128 -1.96 1.93 -12.38
C SER A 128 -1.30 1.42 -11.10
N ARG A 129 -1.64 1.98 -9.94
CA ARG A 129 -1.08 1.56 -8.64
C ARG A 129 -1.37 0.09 -8.33
N LEU A 130 -2.56 -0.40 -8.67
CA LEU A 130 -2.90 -1.81 -8.49
C LEU A 130 -2.07 -2.72 -9.41
N LYS A 131 -1.81 -2.30 -10.65
CA LYS A 131 -0.92 -3.04 -11.57
C LYS A 131 0.52 -3.05 -11.05
N ASP A 132 1.02 -1.91 -10.57
CA ASP A 132 2.36 -1.81 -9.99
C ASP A 132 2.50 -2.69 -8.73
N ARG A 133 1.49 -2.67 -7.85
CA ARG A 133 1.43 -3.56 -6.68
C ARG A 133 1.49 -5.03 -7.09
N TYR A 134 0.67 -5.43 -8.07
CA TYR A 134 0.68 -6.81 -8.57
C TYR A 134 2.04 -7.21 -9.15
N ALA A 135 2.70 -6.32 -9.90
CA ALA A 135 4.01 -6.56 -10.46
C ALA A 135 5.07 -6.78 -9.37
N VAL A 136 5.09 -5.91 -8.34
CA VAL A 136 6.02 -6.03 -7.20
C VAL A 136 5.77 -7.32 -6.41
N VAL A 137 4.51 -7.60 -6.06
CA VAL A 137 4.13 -8.83 -5.33
C VAL A 137 4.56 -10.06 -6.12
N SER A 138 4.31 -10.09 -7.43
CA SER A 138 4.66 -11.22 -8.30
C SER A 138 6.18 -11.38 -8.45
N ALA A 139 6.92 -10.28 -8.58
CA ALA A 139 8.38 -10.30 -8.67
C ALA A 139 9.02 -10.80 -7.38
N LEU A 140 8.54 -10.35 -6.22
CA LEU A 140 8.98 -10.83 -4.91
C LEU A 140 8.62 -12.31 -4.70
N GLY A 141 7.41 -12.72 -5.11
CA GLY A 141 7.00 -14.12 -5.13
C GLY A 141 7.96 -15.00 -5.94
N ALA A 142 8.34 -14.56 -7.15
CA ALA A 142 9.31 -15.26 -7.99
C ALA A 142 10.72 -15.28 -7.37
N ALA A 143 11.05 -14.30 -6.53
CA ALA A 143 12.32 -14.21 -5.80
C ALA A 143 12.31 -14.99 -4.47
N GLY A 144 11.27 -15.75 -4.15
CA GLY A 144 11.18 -16.54 -2.93
C GLY A 144 10.73 -15.73 -1.70
N TYR A 145 10.00 -14.63 -1.89
CA TYR A 145 9.42 -13.84 -0.81
C TYR A 145 7.89 -13.96 -0.78
N MET A 146 7.32 -13.90 0.43
CA MET A 146 5.88 -13.92 0.66
C MET A 146 5.46 -12.72 1.50
N PRO A 147 4.28 -12.12 1.26
CA PRO A 147 3.78 -11.03 2.09
C PRO A 147 3.57 -11.50 3.53
N GLU A 148 3.84 -10.63 4.51
CA GLU A 148 3.59 -10.88 5.95
C GLU A 148 2.11 -11.22 6.19
N SER A 149 1.21 -10.56 5.44
CA SER A 149 -0.22 -10.82 5.49
C SER A 149 -0.89 -10.46 4.17
N GLY A 150 -1.96 -11.19 3.82
CA GLY A 150 -2.86 -10.82 2.73
C GLY A 150 -4.02 -9.90 3.15
N GLU A 151 -4.17 -9.65 4.45
CA GLU A 151 -5.32 -8.97 5.05
C GLU A 151 -4.97 -7.60 5.66
N TYR A 152 -3.68 -7.30 5.84
CA TYR A 152 -3.25 -6.01 6.35
C TYR A 152 -1.92 -5.55 5.76
N ILE A 153 -1.76 -4.24 5.77
CA ILE A 153 -0.50 -3.53 5.53
C ILE A 153 -0.17 -2.67 6.73
N ARG A 154 1.00 -2.02 6.71
CA ARG A 154 1.42 -1.07 7.72
C ARG A 154 1.52 0.32 7.11
N TYR A 155 1.69 1.33 7.94
CA TYR A 155 2.04 2.67 7.48
C TYR A 155 2.77 3.42 8.57
N PHE A 156 3.50 4.45 8.17
CA PHE A 156 4.02 5.46 9.08
C PHE A 156 3.85 6.85 8.47
N SER A 157 4.09 7.83 9.33
CA SER A 157 3.95 9.24 9.05
C SER A 157 5.33 9.87 9.12
N TRP A 158 5.79 10.40 7.99
CA TRP A 158 7.09 11.02 7.86
C TRP A 158 6.99 12.55 7.88
N PRO A 159 7.40 13.21 8.98
CA PRO A 159 7.44 14.66 9.03
C PRO A 159 8.65 15.18 8.25
N TYR A 160 8.41 15.94 7.19
CA TYR A 160 9.45 16.54 6.37
C TYR A 160 9.26 18.05 6.22
N SER A 161 10.36 18.75 5.91
CA SER A 161 10.36 20.17 5.60
C SER A 161 10.98 20.39 4.23
N LEU A 162 10.21 21.05 3.36
CA LEU A 162 10.69 21.53 2.07
C LEU A 162 11.64 22.71 2.30
N SER A 163 12.71 22.77 1.50
CA SER A 163 13.70 23.83 1.57
C SER A 163 13.03 25.19 1.34
N GLY A 164 12.91 26.00 2.40
CA GLY A 164 12.26 27.32 2.37
C GLY A 164 10.91 27.38 3.08
N SER A 165 10.32 26.24 3.48
CA SER A 165 9.11 26.21 4.31
C SER A 165 9.45 25.99 5.78
N LYS A 166 8.93 26.87 6.65
CA LYS A 166 8.98 26.69 8.12
C LYS A 166 7.95 25.67 8.62
N THR A 167 6.96 25.31 7.81
CA THR A 167 5.95 24.32 8.19
C THR A 167 6.46 22.92 7.87
N LYS A 168 6.32 22.00 8.84
CA LYS A 168 6.55 20.57 8.61
C LYS A 168 5.29 19.99 8.00
N THR A 169 5.43 19.40 6.82
CA THR A 169 4.36 18.59 6.20
C THR A 169 4.57 17.15 6.62
N ASN A 170 3.48 16.38 6.69
CA ASN A 170 3.52 14.99 7.09
C ASN A 170 3.14 14.12 5.90
N MET A 171 4.07 13.28 5.43
CA MET A 171 3.83 12.35 4.33
C MET A 171 3.43 11.00 4.91
N ILE A 172 2.32 10.44 4.45
CA ILE A 172 1.88 9.12 4.86
C ILE A 172 2.43 8.10 3.89
N ILE A 173 3.20 7.15 4.40
CA ILE A 173 3.87 6.13 3.58
C ILE A 173 3.31 4.76 3.97
N PRO A 174 2.50 4.12 3.11
CA PRO A 174 2.12 2.74 3.28
C PRO A 174 3.34 1.82 3.15
N VAL A 175 3.35 0.77 3.98
CA VAL A 175 4.45 -0.19 4.08
C VAL A 175 3.93 -1.61 3.99
N GLU A 176 4.50 -2.38 3.07
CA GLU A 176 4.27 -3.82 2.97
C GLU A 176 5.54 -4.57 3.34
N ARG A 177 5.42 -5.51 4.27
CA ARG A 177 6.51 -6.37 4.70
C ARG A 177 6.44 -7.71 3.98
N PHE A 178 7.57 -8.14 3.44
CA PHE A 178 7.74 -9.43 2.80
C PHE A 178 8.81 -10.23 3.52
N LEU A 179 8.49 -11.50 3.77
CA LEU A 179 9.34 -12.47 4.46
C LEU A 179 9.95 -13.40 3.41
N PRO A 180 11.25 -13.72 3.50
CA PRO A 180 11.79 -14.78 2.66
C PRO A 180 11.15 -16.12 3.05
N ASP A 181 10.90 -16.97 2.05
CA ASP A 181 10.41 -18.32 2.28
C ASP A 181 11.41 -19.14 3.12
N ALA A 182 10.96 -20.28 3.65
CA ALA A 182 11.77 -21.07 4.57
C ALA A 182 13.13 -21.49 3.96
N ASN A 183 13.15 -21.84 2.68
CA ASN A 183 14.37 -22.26 1.98
C ASN A 183 15.32 -21.08 1.81
N THR A 184 14.79 -19.95 1.35
CA THR A 184 15.53 -18.72 1.09
C THR A 184 16.11 -18.17 2.39
N ARG A 185 15.33 -18.22 3.47
CA ARG A 185 15.75 -17.77 4.80
C ARG A 185 16.84 -18.67 5.39
N MET A 186 16.73 -19.99 5.24
CA MET A 186 17.73 -20.94 5.77
C MET A 186 19.04 -20.92 4.97
N LEU A 187 18.97 -20.87 3.65
CA LEU A 187 20.14 -21.01 2.78
C LEU A 187 20.93 -19.70 2.65
N TRP A 188 20.24 -18.57 2.59
CA TRP A 188 20.85 -17.28 2.22
C TRP A 188 20.81 -16.25 3.35
N ASN A 189 20.11 -16.54 4.45
CA ASN A 189 19.91 -15.60 5.55
C ASN A 189 19.42 -14.23 5.04
N GLU A 190 18.52 -14.25 4.05
CA GLU A 190 17.96 -13.03 3.46
C GLU A 190 17.17 -12.25 4.53
N PRO A 191 17.30 -10.91 4.57
CA PRO A 191 16.51 -10.07 5.45
C PRO A 191 15.07 -9.97 4.94
N ASP A 192 14.19 -9.49 5.81
CA ASP A 192 12.84 -9.09 5.39
C ASP A 192 12.93 -7.89 4.45
N VAL A 193 12.00 -7.81 3.51
CA VAL A 193 11.89 -6.68 2.58
C VAL A 193 10.73 -5.79 3.03
N LEU A 194 11.01 -4.48 3.16
CA LEU A 194 10.01 -3.45 3.42
C LEU A 194 9.78 -2.64 2.14
N ILE A 195 8.60 -2.78 1.56
CA ILE A 195 8.17 -1.98 0.42
C ILE A 195 7.59 -0.68 0.95
N LEU A 196 8.14 0.45 0.49
CA LEU A 196 7.60 1.78 0.78
C LEU A 196 6.87 2.29 -0.46
N TRP A 197 5.56 2.44 -0.36
CA TRP A 197 4.76 2.98 -1.46
C TRP A 197 4.82 4.50 -1.44
N LEU A 198 5.36 5.08 -2.50
CA LEU A 198 5.59 6.52 -2.63
C LEU A 198 4.84 7.04 -3.86
N LYS A 199 4.09 8.14 -3.70
CA LYS A 199 3.44 8.82 -4.82
C LYS A 199 4.45 9.69 -5.55
N ASP A 200 4.51 9.59 -6.88
CA ASP A 200 5.40 10.44 -7.69
C ASP A 200 5.15 11.93 -7.48
N GLN A 201 3.88 12.33 -7.31
CA GLN A 201 3.47 13.72 -7.13
C GLN A 201 3.97 14.31 -5.81
N ASP A 202 4.17 13.49 -4.77
CA ASP A 202 4.70 13.95 -3.49
C ASP A 202 6.19 14.36 -3.58
N PHE A 203 6.87 13.98 -4.66
CA PHE A 203 8.29 14.28 -4.92
C PHE A 203 8.49 15.28 -6.08
N GLY A 204 7.41 15.72 -6.73
CA GLY A 204 7.44 16.47 -8.00
C GLY A 204 7.83 17.96 -7.92
N ASP A 205 7.93 18.55 -6.73
CA ASP A 205 8.12 20.00 -6.52
C ASP A 205 9.57 20.50 -6.75
N GLY A 206 10.22 20.01 -7.81
CA GLY A 206 11.47 20.55 -8.35
C GLY A 206 12.76 20.01 -7.73
N LYS A 207 12.69 19.25 -6.63
CA LYS A 207 13.87 18.62 -5.99
C LYS A 207 13.63 17.19 -5.45
N PRO A 208 13.20 16.23 -6.30
CA PRO A 208 12.90 14.86 -5.90
C PRO A 208 14.07 14.15 -5.20
N LEU A 209 15.30 14.37 -5.68
CA LEU A 209 16.51 13.77 -5.12
C LEU A 209 16.85 14.31 -3.72
N GLU A 210 16.59 15.60 -3.47
CA GLU A 210 16.82 16.19 -2.14
C GLU A 210 15.85 15.58 -1.13
N LEU A 211 14.57 15.45 -1.51
CA LEU A 211 13.55 14.86 -0.66
C LEU A 211 13.82 13.37 -0.42
N MET A 212 14.25 12.63 -1.46
CA MET A 212 14.67 11.25 -1.32
C MET A 212 15.86 11.10 -0.37
N ASN A 213 16.88 11.95 -0.48
CA ASN A 213 18.01 11.91 0.45
C ASN A 213 17.60 12.21 1.89
N LYS A 214 16.63 13.12 2.10
CA LYS A 214 16.04 13.36 3.42
C LYS A 214 15.27 12.15 3.95
N LEU A 215 14.50 11.47 3.09
CA LEU A 215 13.78 10.24 3.45
C LEU A 215 14.78 9.17 3.88
N ILE A 216 15.77 8.90 3.04
CA ILE A 216 16.83 7.92 3.34
C ILE A 216 17.54 8.30 4.65
N GLY A 217 17.90 9.57 4.83
CA GLY A 217 18.53 10.05 6.06
C GLY A 217 17.67 9.83 7.31
N HIS A 218 16.37 10.09 7.20
CA HIS A 218 15.41 9.80 8.27
C HIS A 218 15.35 8.30 8.59
N LEU A 219 15.10 7.45 7.59
CA LEU A 219 15.01 5.99 7.77
C LEU A 219 16.31 5.42 8.37
N LYS A 220 17.47 5.94 7.96
CA LYS A 220 18.78 5.54 8.49
C LYS A 220 18.97 5.92 9.97
N THR A 221 18.49 7.09 10.36
CA THR A 221 18.59 7.58 11.74
C THR A 221 17.77 6.69 12.68
N GLU A 222 16.58 6.31 12.25
CA GLU A 222 15.62 5.50 13.03
C GLU A 222 16.06 4.02 13.08
N LEU A 223 16.51 3.41 11.97
CA LEU A 223 17.00 2.02 11.97
C LEU A 223 18.32 1.80 12.74
N GLY A 224 19.05 2.87 13.04
CA GLY A 224 20.40 2.82 13.59
C GLY A 224 21.47 2.43 12.56
N GLU A 225 22.69 2.97 12.70
CA GLU A 225 23.76 2.83 11.70
C GLU A 225 24.20 1.38 11.39
N ALA A 226 23.93 0.44 12.31
CA ALA A 226 24.39 -0.94 12.24
C ALA A 226 23.65 -1.81 11.20
N GLU A 227 22.37 -1.54 10.91
CA GLU A 227 21.59 -2.30 9.91
C GLU A 227 21.91 -1.85 8.46
N ILE A 228 22.54 -0.68 8.29
CA ILE A 228 22.77 0.01 7.01
C ILE A 228 23.94 -0.57 6.20
N LYS A 229 24.90 -1.28 6.80
CA LYS A 229 25.99 -1.94 6.04
C LYS A 229 25.48 -2.90 4.97
N SER A 230 24.23 -3.38 5.12
CA SER A 230 23.56 -4.23 4.12
C SER A 230 22.86 -3.47 2.99
N LEU A 231 22.63 -2.15 3.13
CA LEU A 231 21.96 -1.31 2.12
C LEU A 231 22.95 -0.60 1.19
N SER A 232 24.20 -0.38 1.62
CA SER A 232 25.22 0.36 0.86
C SER A 232 26.27 -0.53 0.18
N THR A 233 26.23 -1.84 0.38
CA THR A 233 27.19 -2.72 -0.27
C THR A 233 26.63 -3.17 -1.61
N ASN A 234 27.30 -2.73 -2.68
CA ASN A 234 27.43 -3.45 -3.96
C ASN A 234 28.10 -4.83 -3.77
N ASN A 235 27.84 -5.51 -2.65
CA ASN A 235 28.08 -6.92 -2.52
C ASN A 235 26.87 -7.57 -3.17
N LEU A 236 26.90 -7.66 -4.49
CA LEU A 236 26.49 -8.92 -5.12
C LEU A 236 27.11 -10.01 -4.22
N PRO A 237 26.32 -10.84 -3.53
CA PRO A 237 26.90 -12.03 -2.96
C PRO A 237 27.64 -12.69 -4.13
N ASN A 238 28.92 -13.04 -3.94
CA ASN A 238 29.52 -14.05 -4.79
C ASN A 238 28.51 -15.18 -4.78
N LEU A 239 27.79 -15.33 -5.91
CA LEU A 239 26.90 -16.44 -6.15
C LEU A 239 27.80 -17.65 -5.83
N PRO A 240 27.58 -18.43 -4.75
CA PRO A 240 28.19 -19.73 -4.72
C PRO A 240 27.66 -20.41 -5.97
N ASP A 241 28.58 -20.83 -6.84
CA ASP A 241 28.31 -21.38 -8.17
C ASP A 241 26.88 -21.92 -8.24
N SER A 242 25.99 -21.14 -8.87
CA SER A 242 24.59 -21.50 -9.01
C SER A 242 24.55 -22.97 -9.45
N PRO A 243 23.77 -23.86 -8.80
CA PRO A 243 23.47 -25.12 -9.43
C PRO A 243 22.67 -24.72 -10.66
N THR A 244 23.33 -24.75 -11.81
CA THR A 244 22.73 -24.58 -13.13
C THR A 244 21.41 -25.31 -13.14
N MET A 245 20.32 -24.55 -13.16
CA MET A 245 18.99 -25.07 -13.39
C MET A 245 18.96 -25.50 -14.85
N THR A 246 19.38 -26.74 -15.09
CA THR A 246 19.44 -27.35 -16.42
C THR A 246 18.01 -27.47 -16.95
N LEU A 247 17.64 -26.56 -17.85
CA LEU A 247 16.41 -26.65 -18.61
C LEU A 247 16.52 -27.83 -19.59
N TRP A 248 15.91 -28.96 -19.23
CA TRP A 248 15.83 -30.12 -20.12
C TRP A 248 14.72 -29.90 -21.15
N LEU A 249 15.08 -29.65 -22.41
CA LEU A 249 14.14 -29.70 -23.52
C LEU A 249 13.95 -31.17 -23.95
N ARG A 250 12.73 -31.70 -23.84
CA ARG A 250 12.38 -33.05 -24.30
C ARG A 250 12.12 -33.03 -25.82
N SER A 251 12.96 -33.73 -26.57
CA SER A 251 12.72 -34.15 -27.96
C SER A 251 13.09 -35.63 -28.07
N PRO A 252 12.43 -36.45 -28.91
CA PRO A 252 12.41 -37.89 -28.70
C PRO A 252 13.80 -38.51 -29.00
N GLY A 253 14.43 -39.02 -27.94
CA GLY A 253 15.39 -40.12 -28.07
C GLY A 253 16.87 -39.87 -27.72
N LYS A 254 17.35 -38.67 -27.37
CA LYS A 254 18.76 -38.46 -26.95
C LYS A 254 18.96 -37.23 -26.06
N TRP A 255 19.67 -37.40 -24.95
CA TRP A 255 20.11 -36.33 -24.04
C TRP A 255 21.37 -35.64 -24.60
N ARG A 256 21.40 -34.30 -24.71
CA ARG A 256 22.62 -33.52 -25.05
C ARG A 256 22.73 -32.28 -24.18
N ASN A 257 23.91 -32.06 -23.61
CA ASN A 257 24.27 -30.84 -22.90
C ASN A 257 24.52 -29.70 -23.91
N VAL A 258 23.87 -28.56 -23.73
CA VAL A 258 24.09 -27.34 -24.51
C VAL A 258 24.85 -26.39 -23.61
N TRP A 259 26.18 -26.32 -23.71
CA TRP A 259 27.05 -25.16 -23.41
C TRP A 259 28.53 -25.56 -23.62
N GLN A 260 28.90 -25.80 -24.87
CA GLN A 260 30.26 -25.57 -25.37
C GLN A 260 30.12 -24.84 -26.71
N ALA A 261 30.28 -23.52 -26.70
CA ALA A 261 30.76 -22.70 -27.81
C ALA A 261 30.53 -21.23 -27.48
N GLY A 262 31.62 -20.46 -27.44
CA GLY A 262 31.62 -19.04 -27.11
C GLY A 262 31.08 -18.11 -28.19
N ARG A 263 31.01 -16.83 -27.80
CA ARG A 263 30.88 -15.62 -28.62
C ARG A 263 30.12 -15.78 -29.93
N TYR A 264 28.83 -15.48 -29.94
CA TYR A 264 28.23 -14.73 -31.05
C TYR A 264 27.17 -13.75 -30.55
N ARG A 265 27.31 -12.52 -31.05
CA ARG A 265 26.38 -11.41 -30.99
C ARG A 265 25.07 -11.85 -31.67
N MET A 266 23.92 -11.78 -30.99
CA MET A 266 22.63 -11.97 -31.65
C MET A 266 21.72 -10.78 -31.43
N SER A 267 21.32 -10.21 -32.57
CA SER A 267 20.29 -9.19 -32.73
C SER A 267 18.92 -9.76 -32.37
N PHE A 268 18.08 -8.91 -31.76
CA PHE A 268 16.67 -9.17 -31.55
C PHE A 268 15.91 -9.21 -32.90
N GLY A 269 15.15 -10.28 -33.12
CA GLY A 269 14.14 -10.38 -34.17
C GLY A 269 12.83 -10.91 -33.57
N LEU A 270 11.83 -10.03 -33.50
CA LEU A 270 10.44 -10.38 -33.20
C LEU A 270 9.87 -11.15 -34.39
N VAL A 271 9.28 -12.33 -34.14
CA VAL A 271 8.37 -12.98 -35.09
C VAL A 271 7.08 -13.34 -34.34
N TRP A 272 6.03 -12.58 -34.68
CA TRP A 272 4.64 -12.94 -34.45
C TRP A 272 4.25 -14.01 -35.48
N ASN A 273 3.47 -15.01 -35.09
CA ASN A 273 2.68 -15.73 -36.09
C ASN A 273 1.28 -16.03 -35.58
N ARG A 274 0.33 -15.89 -36.52
CA ARG A 274 -1.13 -15.86 -36.37
C ARG A 274 -1.74 -17.15 -35.86
#